data_AF-A0A2M7AKF2-F1
#
_entry.id   AF-A0A2M7AKF2-F1
#
_cell.length_a   1.000
_cell.length_b   1.000
_cell.length_c   1.000
_cell.angle_alpha   90.00
_cell.angle_beta   90.00
_cell.angle_gamma   90.00
#
_symmetry.space_group_name_H-M   'P 1'
#
loop_
_entity.id
_entity.type
_entity.pdbx_description
1 polymer ?
#
loop_
_entity_poly.entity_id
_entity_poly.type
_entity_poly.pdbx_seq_one_letter_code
_entity_poly.pdbx_strand_id
1 'polypeptide(L)'
;DYRFSFRGERAPPQNIVIIAIDEMSVKKLGRWPWPRSYHAQLIDYLSQGKPKQIFFDTFFLERDKEHPQSDQALISSTERAKCVYFDFPFEKEGRKTIP
;
A
#
# COMPACT_ATOMS: atom_id res chain seq x y z
N ASP A 1 18.73 16.59 -13.27
CA ASP A 1 19.49 16.07 -12.12
C ASP A 1 20.63 15.18 -12.64
N TYR A 2 21.89 15.59 -12.48
CA TYR A 2 23.07 14.90 -13.03
C TYR A 2 23.42 13.57 -12.33
N ARG A 3 22.77 13.27 -11.19
CA ARG A 3 23.03 12.03 -10.43
C ARG A 3 22.52 10.78 -11.14
N PHE A 4 21.44 10.90 -11.92
CA PHE A 4 20.88 9.78 -12.68
C PHE A 4 21.71 9.46 -13.93
N SER A 5 22.25 10.48 -14.61
CA SER A 5 23.06 10.29 -15.81
C SER A 5 24.41 9.61 -15.53
N PHE A 6 25.05 9.91 -14.40
CA PHE A 6 26.33 9.27 -14.02
C PHE A 6 26.19 7.80 -13.59
N ARG A 7 25.00 7.35 -13.16
CA ARG A 7 24.76 5.95 -12.75
C ARG A 7 24.53 5.03 -13.96
N GLY A 8 24.21 5.58 -15.12
CA GLY A 8 23.84 4.82 -16.33
C GLY A 8 22.44 4.21 -16.26
N GLU A 9 21.95 3.73 -17.41
CA GLU A 9 20.65 3.07 -17.51
C GLU A 9 20.67 1.68 -16.85
N ARG A 10 19.65 1.38 -16.05
CA ARG A 10 19.48 0.08 -15.38
C ARG A 10 18.17 -0.54 -15.81
N ALA A 11 18.22 -1.76 -16.32
CA ALA A 11 17.03 -2.52 -16.62
C ALA A 11 16.19 -2.73 -15.34
N PRO A 12 14.86 -2.55 -15.40
CA PRO A 12 14.00 -2.77 -14.26
C PRO A 12 14.00 -4.27 -13.89
N PRO A 13 13.86 -4.60 -12.58
CA PRO A 13 13.73 -5.99 -12.16
C PRO A 13 12.45 -6.61 -12.75
N GLN A 14 12.55 -7.81 -13.33
CA GLN A 14 11.41 -8.50 -13.94
C GLN A 14 10.45 -9.12 -12.91
N ASN A 15 10.82 -9.14 -11.63
CA ASN A 15 10.08 -9.75 -10.52
C ASN A 15 9.31 -8.74 -9.67
N ILE A 16 9.11 -7.52 -10.18
CA ILE A 16 8.34 -6.47 -9.52
C ILE A 16 7.12 -6.15 -10.38
N VAL A 17 5.96 -6.13 -9.75
CA VAL A 17 4.69 -5.73 -10.37
C VAL A 17 4.18 -4.49 -9.63
N ILE A 18 3.82 -3.46 -10.38
CA ILE A 18 3.19 -2.24 -9.86
C ILE A 18 1.71 -2.32 -10.16
N ILE A 19 0.89 -2.25 -9.11
CA ILE A 19 -0.57 -2.20 -9.21
C ILE A 19 -0.97 -0.75 -8.96
N ALA A 20 -1.29 -0.02 -10.03
CA ALA A 20 -1.62 1.38 -9.94
C ALA A 20 -3.11 1.58 -9.61
N ILE A 21 -3.39 2.60 -8.80
CA ILE A 21 -4.73 3.15 -8.65
C ILE A 21 -4.84 4.29 -9.66
N ASP A 22 -5.60 4.07 -10.73
CA ASP A 22 -5.77 5.01 -11.82
C ASP A 22 -7.22 5.49 -11.98
N GLU A 23 -7.44 6.39 -12.94
CA GLU A 23 -8.76 6.94 -13.22
C GLU A 23 -9.78 5.85 -13.61
N MET A 24 -9.33 4.81 -14.33
CA MET A 24 -10.20 3.70 -14.71
C MET A 24 -10.65 2.91 -13.48
N SER A 25 -9.75 2.69 -12.53
CA SER A 25 -10.04 2.00 -11.27
C SER A 25 -11.05 2.79 -10.44
N VAL A 26 -10.87 4.11 -10.31
CA VAL A 26 -11.84 4.99 -9.61
C VAL A 26 -13.19 5.00 -10.30
N LYS A 27 -13.24 5.05 -11.64
CA LYS A 27 -14.51 4.96 -12.39
C LYS A 27 -15.25 3.65 -12.16
N LYS A 28 -14.52 2.54 -11.99
CA LYS A 28 -15.12 1.20 -11.80
C LYS A 28 -15.52 0.91 -10.36
N LEU A 29 -14.67 1.28 -9.40
CA LEU A 29 -14.84 0.92 -7.98
C LEU A 29 -15.51 2.02 -7.16
N GLY A 30 -15.67 3.21 -7.74
CA GLY A 30 -16.27 4.36 -7.10
C GLY A 30 -15.24 5.30 -6.49
N ARG A 31 -15.74 6.27 -5.72
CA ARG A 31 -14.95 7.36 -5.16
C ARG A 31 -13.91 6.84 -4.17
N TRP A 32 -12.67 7.28 -4.33
CA TRP A 32 -11.58 7.08 -3.36
C TRP A 32 -11.75 7.99 -2.12
N PRO A 33 -11.38 7.58 -0.90
CA PRO A 33 -10.82 6.27 -0.52
C PRO A 33 -11.85 5.15 -0.54
N TRP A 34 -11.45 3.97 -1.04
CA TRP A 34 -12.34 2.81 -1.09
C TRP A 34 -12.46 2.13 0.28
N PRO A 35 -13.56 1.39 0.52
CA PRO A 35 -13.65 0.49 1.66
C PRO A 35 -12.49 -0.50 1.69
N ARG A 36 -11.93 -0.74 2.88
CA ARG A 36 -10.76 -1.63 3.07
C ARG A 36 -10.97 -3.08 2.66
N SER A 37 -12.22 -3.49 2.45
CA SER A 37 -12.58 -4.78 1.85
C SER A 37 -12.02 -4.95 0.42
N TYR A 38 -11.86 -3.88 -0.36
CA TYR A 38 -11.22 -3.96 -1.68
C TYR A 38 -9.74 -4.32 -1.57
N HIS A 39 -9.04 -3.70 -0.60
CA HIS A 39 -7.63 -4.01 -0.34
C HIS A 39 -7.45 -5.43 0.23
N ALA A 40 -8.38 -5.88 1.08
CA ALA A 40 -8.42 -7.26 1.57
C ALA A 40 -8.55 -8.27 0.42
N GLN A 41 -9.49 -8.06 -0.49
CA GLN A 41 -9.69 -8.92 -1.67
C GLN A 41 -8.46 -8.92 -2.58
N LEU A 42 -7.81 -7.76 -2.76
CA LEU A 42 -6.57 -7.66 -3.52
C LEU A 42 -5.45 -8.50 -2.89
N ILE A 43 -5.27 -8.43 -1.56
CA ILE A 43 -4.28 -9.25 -0.84
C ILE A 43 -4.56 -10.73 -1.03
N ASP A 44 -5.81 -11.17 -0.87
CA ASP A 44 -6.18 -12.58 -1.02
C ASP A 44 -5.92 -13.07 -2.45
N TYR A 45 -6.23 -12.25 -3.47
CA TYR A 45 -5.96 -12.57 -4.87
C TYR A 45 -4.45 -12.69 -5.14
N LEU A 46 -3.66 -11.69 -4.73
CA LEU A 46 -2.22 -11.69 -4.94
C LEU A 46 -1.52 -12.84 -4.20
N SER A 47 -2.02 -13.22 -3.02
CA SER A 47 -1.47 -14.30 -2.22
C SER A 47 -1.50 -15.67 -2.94
N GLN A 48 -2.40 -15.86 -3.90
CA GLN A 48 -2.44 -17.08 -4.74
C GLN A 48 -1.15 -17.24 -5.56
N GLY A 49 -0.52 -16.13 -5.96
CA GLY A 49 0.76 -16.10 -6.65
C GLY A 49 1.98 -16.31 -5.74
N LYS A 50 1.78 -16.50 -4.43
CA LYS A 50 2.83 -16.66 -3.40
C LYS A 50 3.95 -15.60 -3.52
N PRO A 51 3.60 -14.30 -3.55
CA PRO A 51 4.59 -13.24 -3.66
C PRO A 51 5.52 -13.28 -2.45
N LYS A 52 6.77 -12.84 -2.66
CA LYS A 52 7.71 -12.69 -1.54
C LYS A 52 7.23 -11.64 -0.54
N GLN A 53 6.74 -10.51 -1.05
CA GLN A 53 6.30 -9.34 -0.28
C GLN A 53 5.22 -8.59 -1.08
N ILE A 54 4.25 -8.00 -0.37
CA ILE A 54 3.22 -7.08 -0.89
C ILE A 54 3.40 -5.75 -0.14
N PHE A 55 3.59 -4.66 -0.87
CA PHE A 55 3.75 -3.32 -0.29
C PHE A 55 2.58 -2.43 -0.67
N PHE A 56 2.01 -1.73 0.32
CA PHE A 56 1.00 -0.71 0.11
C PHE A 56 1.62 0.69 0.25
N ASP A 57 1.50 1.48 -0.82
CA ASP A 57 1.76 2.92 -0.84
C ASP A 57 0.46 3.68 -0.55
N THR A 58 -0.19 3.33 0.57
CA THR A 58 -1.43 3.95 1.03
C THR A 58 -1.51 3.84 2.53
N PHE A 59 -1.92 4.93 3.17
CA PHE A 59 -2.05 4.98 4.62
C PHE A 59 -3.46 4.60 5.08
N PHE A 60 -3.55 3.73 6.08
CA PHE A 60 -4.79 3.32 6.75
C PHE A 60 -4.79 3.79 8.21
N LEU A 61 -4.65 5.10 8.44
CA LEU A 61 -4.37 5.67 9.77
C LEU A 61 -5.58 5.69 10.70
N GLU A 62 -6.76 5.98 10.15
CA GLU A 62 -8.00 6.06 10.91
C GLU A 62 -8.86 4.83 10.67
N ARG A 63 -9.74 4.51 11.62
CA ARG A 63 -10.75 3.46 11.44
C ARG A 63 -11.77 3.88 10.39
N ASP A 64 -12.26 2.91 9.63
CA ASP A 64 -13.37 3.13 8.71
C ASP A 64 -14.68 3.24 9.51
N LYS A 65 -15.14 4.47 9.74
CA LYS A 65 -16.37 4.71 10.52
C LYS A 65 -17.63 4.28 9.78
N GLU A 66 -17.60 4.32 8.45
CA GLU A 66 -18.75 3.96 7.60
C GLU A 66 -18.81 2.44 7.40
N HIS A 67 -17.66 1.77 7.32
CA HIS A 67 -17.56 0.33 7.07
C HIS A 67 -16.63 -0.38 8.07
N PRO A 68 -16.98 -0.49 9.36
CA PRO A 68 -16.10 -1.11 10.36
C PRO A 68 -15.71 -2.56 10.04
N GLN A 69 -16.57 -3.31 9.33
CA GLN A 69 -16.28 -4.69 8.92
C GLN A 69 -15.15 -4.75 7.87
N SER A 70 -14.93 -3.68 7.12
CA SER A 70 -13.87 -3.60 6.12
C SER A 70 -12.48 -3.54 6.77
N ASP A 71 -12.34 -2.88 7.92
CA ASP A 71 -11.09 -2.90 8.71
C ASP A 71 -10.76 -4.35 9.11
N GLN A 72 -11.76 -5.09 9.62
CA GLN A 72 -11.57 -6.48 10.03
C GLN A 72 -11.17 -7.38 8.85
N ALA A 73 -11.77 -7.17 7.67
CA ALA A 73 -11.42 -7.90 6.46
C ALA A 73 -9.95 -7.69 6.07
N LEU A 74 -9.45 -6.45 6.14
CA LEU A 74 -8.06 -6.12 5.83
C LEU A 74 -7.09 -6.74 6.84
N ILE A 75 -7.41 -6.69 8.13
CA ILE A 75 -6.63 -7.33 9.20
C ILE A 75 -6.51 -8.82 8.93
N SER A 76 -7.65 -9.52 8.78
CA SER A 76 -7.64 -10.97 8.61
C SER A 76 -6.92 -11.42 7.33
N SER A 77 -7.01 -10.65 6.24
CA SER A 77 -6.30 -10.98 4.99
C SER A 77 -4.80 -10.76 5.12
N THR A 78 -4.39 -9.70 5.82
CA THR A 78 -2.98 -9.43 6.16
C THR A 78 -2.38 -10.54 7.01
N GLU A 79 -3.09 -10.97 8.06
CA GLU A 79 -2.66 -12.05 8.96
C GLU A 79 -2.49 -13.38 8.22
N ARG A 80 -3.40 -13.70 7.29
CA ARG A 80 -3.31 -14.90 6.45
C ARG A 80 -2.11 -14.83 5.50
N ALA A 81 -1.91 -13.68 4.84
CA ALA A 81 -0.88 -13.51 3.82
C ALA A 81 0.55 -13.47 4.40
N LYS A 82 0.73 -12.96 5.63
CA LYS A 82 2.01 -12.85 6.37
C LYS A 82 3.14 -12.06 5.71
N CYS A 83 2.94 -11.55 4.49
CA CYS A 83 3.96 -10.88 3.67
C CYS A 83 3.50 -9.48 3.22
N VAL A 84 2.57 -8.86 3.94
CA VAL A 84 2.04 -7.53 3.63
C VAL A 84 2.70 -6.48 4.50
N TYR A 85 3.11 -5.38 3.88
CA TYR A 85 3.77 -4.24 4.51
C TYR A 85 3.03 -2.97 4.13
N PHE A 86 2.69 -2.16 5.13
CA PHE A 86 2.04 -0.88 4.94
C PHE A 86 3.05 0.24 5.18
N ASP A 87 2.88 1.34 4.45
CA ASP A 87 3.57 2.57 4.79
C ASP A 87 3.02 3.12 6.13
N PHE A 88 3.92 3.67 6.95
CA PHE A 88 3.57 4.26 8.24
C PHE A 88 4.33 5.58 8.41
N PRO A 89 3.62 6.71 8.54
CA PRO A 89 4.28 7.99 8.77
C PRO A 89 4.91 7.97 10.17
N PHE A 90 6.22 8.20 10.23
CA PHE A 90 6.93 8.39 11.50
C PHE A 90 7.07 9.88 11.79
N GLU A 91 6.40 10.36 12.84
CA GLU A 91 6.73 11.66 13.43
C GLU A 91 7.89 11.50 14.42
N LYS A 92 8.95 12.27 14.21
CA LYS A 92 10.06 12.37 15.17
C LYS A 92 9.65 13.34 16.27
N GLU A 93 9.38 12.83 17.47
CA GLU A 93 9.14 13.63 18.67
C GLU A 93 10.25 14.71 18.84
N GLY A 94 9.83 15.92 19.20
CA GLY A 94 10.51 17.19 18.93
C GLY A 94 12.00 17.30 19.24
N ARG A 95 12.76 17.87 18.29
CA ARG A 95 13.89 18.74 18.67
C ARG A 95 13.28 20.03 19.24
N LYS A 96 13.22 20.16 20.55
CA LYS A 96 13.16 21.50 21.17
C LYS A 96 14.40 22.26 20.72
N THR A 97 14.23 23.22 19.81
CA THR A 97 15.20 24.30 19.66
C THR A 97 15.15 25.11 20.95
N ILE A 98 16.14 24.91 21.81
CA ILE A 98 16.41 25.80 22.95
C ILE A 98 16.98 27.09 22.33
N PRO A 99 16.52 28.29 22.77
CA PRO A 99 17.01 29.57 22.25
C PRO A 99 18.50 29.78 22.46
#